data_AF-A0A9E0A4G7-F1
#
_entry.id   AF-A0A9E0A4G7-F1
#
_cell.length_a   1.000
_cell.length_b   1.000
_cell.length_c   1.000
_cell.angle_alpha   90.00
_cell.angle_beta   90.00
_cell.angle_gamma   90.00
#
_symmetry.space_group_name_H-M   'P 1'
#
loop_
_entity.id
_entity.type
_entity.pdbx_description
1 polymer ?
#
loop_
_entity_poly.entity_id
_entity_poly.type
_entity_poly.pdbx_seq_one_letter_code
_entity_poly.pdbx_strand_id
1 'polypeptide(L)'
;QHPQAVIPVRIGKSVINDEIVNSVVQFIVFYILVLFVSTLILTGLGYDSLTSLSATAACMGNAGPGFGLVGSLSNYSMLSDSALLVLSFDMLLGRLEIFGLLLLFMVKSWR
;
A
#
# COMPACT_ATOMS: atom_id res chain seq x y z
N GLN A 1 13.21 -23.67 -21.92
CA GLN A 1 13.58 -23.27 -20.55
C GLN A 1 15.09 -23.47 -20.44
N HIS A 2 15.88 -22.39 -20.37
CA HIS A 2 17.35 -22.48 -20.23
C HIS A 2 17.72 -22.26 -18.75
N PRO A 3 17.95 -23.32 -17.96
CA PRO A 3 18.16 -23.23 -16.52
C PRO A 3 19.50 -22.60 -16.09
N GLN A 4 20.44 -22.40 -17.04
CA GLN A 4 21.73 -21.75 -16.82
C GLN A 4 21.82 -20.34 -17.41
N ALA A 5 20.72 -19.80 -17.93
CA ALA A 5 20.71 -18.44 -18.46
C ALA A 5 20.68 -17.43 -17.29
N VAL A 6 21.80 -16.74 -17.08
CA VAL A 6 21.82 -15.52 -16.25
C VAL A 6 21.18 -14.41 -17.07
N ILE A 7 19.91 -14.11 -16.81
CA ILE A 7 19.16 -13.05 -17.50
C ILE A 7 19.17 -11.82 -16.58
N PRO A 8 20.12 -10.89 -16.72
CA PRO A 8 20.16 -9.69 -15.89
C PRO A 8 18.93 -8.83 -16.15
N VAL A 9 18.29 -8.35 -15.07
CA VAL A 9 17.20 -7.38 -15.17
C VAL A 9 17.79 -6.04 -15.64
N ARG A 10 17.30 -5.50 -16.75
CA ARG A 10 17.79 -4.26 -17.35
C ARG A 10 16.68 -3.22 -17.43
N ILE A 11 16.96 -1.99 -17.01
CA ILE A 11 16.16 -0.81 -17.35
C ILE A 11 16.98 0.01 -18.36
N GLY A 12 16.54 0.00 -19.63
CA GLY A 12 17.29 0.65 -20.71
C GLY A 12 18.64 -0.02 -20.96
N LYS A 13 19.73 0.73 -20.75
CA LYS A 13 21.12 0.26 -20.98
C LYS A 13 21.85 -0.18 -19.70
N SER A 14 21.29 0.04 -18.51
CA SER A 14 21.90 -0.33 -17.24
C SER A 14 21.40 -1.68 -16.74
N VAL A 15 22.34 -2.50 -16.26
CA VAL A 15 22.02 -3.73 -15.51
C VAL A 15 21.70 -3.33 -14.07
N ILE A 16 20.55 -3.77 -13.59
CA ILE A 16 20.09 -3.52 -12.23
C ILE A 16 20.67 -4.59 -11.34
N ASN A 17 21.13 -4.19 -10.16
CA ASN A 17 21.60 -5.10 -9.14
C ASN A 17 20.42 -5.87 -8.54
N ASP A 18 20.56 -7.17 -8.33
CA ASP A 18 19.51 -8.04 -7.78
C ASP A 18 18.99 -7.55 -6.41
N GLU A 19 19.83 -6.82 -5.66
CA GLU A 19 19.46 -6.17 -4.39
C GLU A 19 18.30 -5.16 -4.54
N ILE A 20 18.29 -4.39 -5.63
CA ILE A 20 17.22 -3.42 -5.92
C ILE A 20 15.94 -4.17 -6.29
N VAL A 21 16.07 -5.23 -7.09
CA VAL A 21 14.92 -6.07 -7.49
C VAL A 21 14.25 -6.68 -6.26
N ASN A 22 15.04 -7.25 -5.34
CA ASN A 22 14.52 -7.78 -4.08
C ASN A 22 13.85 -6.71 -3.21
N SER A 23 14.40 -5.50 -3.17
CA SER A 23 13.81 -4.37 -2.43
C SER A 23 12.42 -3.99 -3.01
N VAL A 24 12.28 -3.95 -4.34
CA VAL A 24 10.99 -3.66 -4.99
C VAL A 24 9.97 -4.76 -4.73
N VAL A 25 10.38 -6.03 -4.75
CA VAL A 25 9.47 -7.16 -4.43
C VAL A 25 9.01 -7.06 -2.98
N GLN A 26 9.91 -6.78 -2.03
CA GLN A 26 9.54 -6.56 -0.62
C GLN A 26 8.53 -5.42 -0.47
N PHE A 27 8.73 -4.32 -1.19
CA PHE A 27 7.79 -3.21 -1.20
C PHE A 27 6.39 -3.63 -1.67
N ILE A 28 6.30 -4.37 -2.78
CA ILE A 28 5.01 -4.84 -3.29
C ILE A 28 4.31 -5.75 -2.27
N VAL A 29 5.08 -6.66 -1.64
CA VAL A 29 4.54 -7.57 -0.61
C VAL A 29 4.03 -6.79 0.60
N PHE A 30 4.79 -5.83 1.12
CA PHE A 30 4.36 -4.99 2.23
C PHE A 30 3.15 -4.13 1.89
N TYR A 31 3.09 -3.59 0.67
CA TYR A 31 1.94 -2.83 0.18
C TYR A 31 0.66 -3.68 0.22
N ILE A 32 0.72 -4.89 -0.33
CA ILE A 32 -0.44 -5.81 -0.33
C ILE A 32 -0.81 -6.23 1.10
N LEU A 33 0.17 -6.44 1.97
CA LEU A 33 -0.06 -6.80 3.37
C LEU A 33 -0.81 -5.70 4.12
N VAL A 34 -0.37 -4.44 4.01
CA VAL A 34 -1.05 -3.30 4.64
C VAL A 34 -2.47 -3.17 4.10
N LEU A 35 -2.64 -3.24 2.78
CA LEU A 35 -3.95 -3.20 2.13
C LEU A 35 -4.89 -4.27 2.71
N PHE A 36 -4.39 -5.50 2.86
CA PHE A 36 -5.17 -6.61 3.37
C PHE A 36 -5.54 -6.42 4.85
N VAL A 37 -4.59 -5.99 5.69
CA VAL A 37 -4.82 -5.74 7.12
C VAL A 37 -5.82 -4.60 7.34
N SER A 38 -5.64 -3.47 6.67
CA SER A 38 -6.56 -2.32 6.78
C SER A 38 -7.96 -2.69 6.27
N THR A 39 -8.06 -3.45 5.18
CA THR A 39 -9.35 -3.97 4.68
C THR A 39 -10.03 -4.86 5.73
N LEU A 40 -9.30 -5.77 6.38
CA LEU A 40 -9.84 -6.63 7.43
C LEU A 40 -10.33 -5.82 8.65
N ILE A 41 -9.60 -4.78 9.04
CA ILE A 41 -10.00 -3.89 10.14
C ILE A 41 -11.33 -3.20 9.79
N LEU A 42 -11.46 -2.64 8.58
CA LEU A 42 -12.70 -1.98 8.15
C LEU A 42 -13.87 -2.96 8.05
N THR A 43 -13.66 -4.16 7.51
CA THR A 43 -14.71 -5.18 7.49
C THR A 43 -15.10 -5.63 8.90
N GLY A 44 -14.13 -5.71 9.83
CA GLY A 44 -14.39 -5.98 11.25
C GLY A 44 -15.19 -4.89 11.97
N LEU A 45 -15.15 -3.66 11.47
CA LEU A 45 -16.00 -2.55 11.93
C LEU A 45 -17.44 -2.61 11.37
N GLY A 46 -17.74 -3.59 10.51
CA GLY A 46 -19.08 -3.82 9.96
C GLY A 46 -19.31 -3.23 8.56
N TYR A 47 -18.26 -2.76 7.88
CA TYR A 47 -18.36 -2.27 6.51
C TYR A 47 -18.29 -3.41 5.49
N ASP A 48 -18.98 -3.25 4.36
CA ASP A 48 -18.99 -4.24 3.29
C ASP A 48 -17.59 -4.42 2.67
N SER A 49 -17.25 -5.65 2.29
CA SER A 49 -15.93 -6.01 1.77
C SER A 49 -15.51 -5.18 0.56
N LEU A 50 -16.46 -4.84 -0.33
CA LEU A 50 -16.18 -3.99 -1.49
C LEU A 50 -15.84 -2.56 -1.07
N THR A 51 -16.59 -2.04 -0.10
CA THR A 51 -16.38 -0.68 0.45
C THR A 51 -15.06 -0.61 1.20
N SER A 52 -14.78 -1.57 2.08
CA SER A 52 -13.53 -1.66 2.85
C SER A 52 -12.30 -1.74 1.96
N LEU A 53 -12.31 -2.63 0.97
CA LEU A 53 -11.17 -2.84 0.06
C LEU A 53 -10.95 -1.62 -0.83
N SER A 54 -12.02 -1.07 -1.40
CA SER A 54 -11.91 0.09 -2.30
C SER A 54 -11.51 1.36 -1.55
N ALA A 55 -12.02 1.59 -0.33
CA ALA A 55 -11.63 2.73 0.49
C ALA A 55 -10.15 2.65 0.88
N THR A 56 -9.70 1.48 1.34
CA THR A 56 -8.29 1.23 1.70
C THR A 56 -7.38 1.44 0.48
N ALA A 57 -7.73 0.86 -0.68
CA ALA A 57 -6.95 1.01 -1.90
C ALA A 57 -6.93 2.46 -2.41
N ALA A 58 -8.05 3.18 -2.32
CA ALA A 58 -8.14 4.58 -2.71
C ALA A 58 -7.32 5.49 -1.78
N CYS A 59 -7.30 5.20 -0.47
CA CYS A 59 -6.50 5.94 0.50
C CYS A 59 -5.00 5.65 0.35
N MET A 60 -4.60 4.38 0.25
CA MET A 60 -3.20 4.01 -0.01
C MET A 60 -2.70 4.58 -1.35
N GLY A 61 -3.53 4.58 -2.38
CA GLY A 61 -3.21 5.19 -3.67
C GLY A 61 -3.30 6.71 -3.69
N ASN A 62 -3.72 7.35 -2.59
CA ASN A 62 -4.06 8.77 -2.51
C ASN A 62 -4.96 9.26 -3.66
N ALA A 63 -5.84 8.38 -4.14
CA ALA A 63 -6.75 8.66 -5.24
C ALA A 63 -7.94 9.52 -4.77
N GLY A 64 -8.46 9.24 -3.57
CA GLY A 64 -9.62 9.92 -2.99
C GLY A 64 -10.89 9.08 -3.04
N PRO A 65 -11.61 8.98 -4.16
CA PRO A 65 -12.86 8.23 -4.24
C PRO A 65 -12.63 6.72 -4.38
N GLY A 66 -13.42 5.94 -3.65
CA GLY A 66 -13.48 4.47 -3.72
C GLY A 66 -14.77 3.98 -4.39
N PHE A 67 -15.25 2.81 -3.96
CA PHE A 67 -16.53 2.24 -4.37
C PHE A 67 -17.45 2.05 -3.16
N GLY A 68 -18.74 1.83 -3.42
CA GLY A 68 -19.74 1.66 -2.37
C GLY A 68 -20.03 2.96 -1.62
N LEU A 69 -20.00 2.91 -0.28
CA LEU A 69 -20.27 4.08 0.58
C LEU A 69 -19.24 5.20 0.44
N VAL A 70 -18.09 4.92 -0.18
CA VAL A 70 -16.99 5.87 -0.35
C VAL A 70 -16.79 6.26 -1.81
N GLY A 71 -17.82 6.08 -2.64
CA GLY A 71 -17.81 6.46 -4.05
C GLY A 71 -17.85 7.97 -4.29
N SER A 72 -17.64 8.38 -5.54
CA SER A 72 -17.66 9.80 -5.94
C SER A 72 -18.99 10.51 -5.71
N LEU A 73 -20.08 9.76 -5.51
CA LEU A 73 -21.41 10.26 -5.19
C LEU A 73 -21.67 10.36 -3.67
N SER A 74 -20.74 9.87 -2.85
CA SER A 74 -20.83 9.83 -1.40
C SER A 74 -19.53 10.35 -0.76
N ASN A 75 -19.39 10.24 0.56
CA ASN A 75 -18.26 10.81 1.29
C ASN A 75 -17.82 9.92 2.46
N TYR A 76 -16.68 10.25 3.06
CA TYR A 76 -16.11 9.52 4.18
C TYR A 76 -16.76 9.85 5.53
N SER A 77 -17.65 10.86 5.62
CA SER A 77 -18.25 11.26 6.90
C SER A 77 -19.28 10.26 7.44
N MET A 78 -19.65 9.27 6.63
CA MET A 78 -20.54 8.16 7.01
C MET A 78 -19.78 7.03 7.74
N LEU A 79 -18.45 7.08 7.75
CA LEU A 79 -17.59 6.12 8.43
C LEU A 79 -17.42 6.50 9.92
N SER A 80 -17.18 5.51 10.77
CA SER A 80 -16.88 5.73 12.18
C SER A 80 -15.53 6.44 12.35
N ASP A 81 -15.35 7.13 13.48
CA ASP A 81 -14.08 7.80 13.81
C ASP A 81 -12.89 6.81 13.80
N SER A 82 -13.12 5.56 14.19
CA SER A 82 -12.12 4.51 14.12
C SER A 82 -11.71 4.16 12.68
N ALA A 83 -12.66 4.07 11.75
CA ALA A 83 -12.36 3.81 10.34
C ALA A 83 -11.64 5.00 9.70
N LEU A 84 -12.04 6.23 10.03
CA LEU A 84 -11.35 7.45 9.58
C LEU A 84 -9.89 7.52 10.04
N LEU A 85 -9.61 7.11 11.29
CA LEU A 85 -8.24 7.01 11.78
C LEU A 85 -7.40 6.02 10.98
N VAL A 86 -7.92 4.82 10.72
CA VAL A 86 -7.22 3.79 9.92
C VAL A 86 -6.93 4.30 8.51
N LEU A 87 -7.94 4.86 7.84
CA LEU A 87 -7.80 5.38 6.48
C LEU A 87 -6.86 6.60 6.41
N SER A 88 -6.79 7.41 7.47
CA SER A 88 -5.83 8.51 7.58
C SER A 88 -4.39 7.98 7.68
N PHE A 89 -4.16 6.91 8.44
CA PHE A 89 -2.87 6.23 8.47
C PHE A 89 -2.53 5.62 7.10
N ASP A 90 -3.49 5.00 6.41
CA ASP A 90 -3.28 4.45 5.07
C ASP A 90 -2.92 5.55 4.04
N MET A 91 -3.54 6.73 4.11
CA MET A 91 -3.15 7.88 3.26
C MET A 91 -1.73 8.35 3.55
N LEU A 92 -1.34 8.46 4.82
CA LEU A 92 0.02 8.83 5.20
C LEU A 92 1.04 7.79 4.70
N LEU A 93 0.72 6.50 4.86
CA LEU A 93 1.52 5.38 4.35
C LEU A 93 1.67 5.43 2.82
N GLY A 94 0.57 5.70 2.11
CA GLY A 94 0.56 5.87 0.68
C GLY A 94 1.38 7.08 0.22
N ARG A 95 1.32 8.19 0.97
CA ARG A 95 1.93 9.46 0.57
C ARG A 95 3.41 9.56 0.91
N LEU A 96 3.82 8.95 2.01
CA LEU A 96 5.23 8.93 2.44
C LEU A 96 6.09 7.90 1.69
N GLU A 97 5.49 7.16 0.76
CA GLU A 97 6.00 5.90 0.21
C GLU A 97 6.34 4.91 1.33
N ILE A 98 5.99 3.63 1.16
CA ILE A 98 6.28 2.62 2.20
C ILE A 98 7.77 2.59 2.53
N PHE A 99 8.66 2.92 1.57
CA PHE A 99 10.10 3.09 1.81
C PHE A 99 10.45 4.25 2.73
N GLY A 100 9.76 5.40 2.67
CA GLY A 100 10.01 6.54 3.56
C GLY A 100 9.68 6.20 5.02
N LEU A 101 8.61 5.45 5.25
CA LEU A 101 8.27 4.95 6.59
C LEU A 101 9.16 3.77 7.04
N LEU A 102 9.54 2.87 6.13
CA LEU A 102 10.53 1.82 6.43
C LEU A 102 11.87 2.43 6.85
N LEU A 103 12.31 3.51 6.19
CA LEU A 103 13.50 4.27 6.56
C LEU A 103 13.37 4.93 7.95
N LEU A 104 12.17 5.38 8.31
CA LEU A 104 11.90 6.01 9.60
C LEU A 104 11.87 4.99 10.76
N PHE A 105 11.32 3.80 10.53
CA PHE A 105 11.35 2.69 11.49
C PHE A 105 12.72 1.99 11.56
N MET A 106 13.53 2.09 10.50
CA MET A 106 14.91 1.64 10.50
C MET A 106 15.78 2.68 11.22
N VAL A 107 15.72 2.71 12.55
CA VAL A 107 16.57 3.52 13.46
C VAL A 107 18.07 3.45 13.12
N LYS A 108 18.50 2.41 12.39
CA LYS A 108 19.87 2.26 11.88
C LYS A 108 20.27 3.30 10.82
N SER A 109 19.34 4.00 10.17
CA SER A 109 19.63 5.06 9.18
C SER A 109 19.78 6.45 9.79
N TRP A 110 19.57 6.61 11.11
CA TRP A 110 19.74 7.90 11.81
C TRP A 110 21.17 8.12 12.31
N ARG A 111 22.14 7.40 11.76
CA ARG A 111 23.58 7.61 11.95
C ARG A 111 24.22 8.03 10.64
#